data_AF-A0A5M9P3J8-F1
#
_entry.id   AF-A0A5M9P3J8-F1
#
_cell.length_a   1.000
_cell.length_b   1.000
_cell.length_c   1.000
_cell.angle_alpha   90.00
_cell.angle_beta   90.00
_cell.angle_gamma   90.00
#
_symmetry.space_group_name_H-M   'P 1'
#
loop_
_entity.id
_entity.type
_entity.pdbx_description
1 polymer ?
#
loop_
_entity_poly.entity_id
_entity_poly.type
_entity_poly.pdbx_seq_one_letter_code
_entity_poly.pdbx_strand_id
1 'polypeptide(L)'
;MKLKTVVLLIATLLSQTVTAQTKAVSPTDTLFNQASIQAVIDMAFHTKSERYTEFASLFNLCQKRPNNPQCGEKYNTKRTNYEVAKANHDVLLMTNDPQFLTLEMPLSNHQELVSALKTLGYLSSAQEKVEHVQTLDALNEWLVLHSFAKTDEIYFMHALMVRAEELSQQLQTERYSS
;
A
#
# COMPACT_ATOMS: atom_id res chain seq x y z
N MET A 1 36.13 -59.23 -31.92
CA MET A 1 35.59 -58.73 -30.64
C MET A 1 35.82 -57.21 -30.59
N LYS A 2 34.78 -56.46 -30.21
CA LYS A 2 34.70 -54.99 -30.00
C LYS A 2 34.32 -54.11 -31.21
N LEU A 3 33.01 -53.88 -31.29
CA LEU A 3 32.32 -52.68 -31.80
C LEU A 3 33.07 -51.38 -31.47
N LYS A 4 33.09 -50.42 -32.41
CA LYS A 4 32.86 -49.01 -32.08
C LYS A 4 32.01 -48.33 -33.15
N THR A 5 30.84 -47.92 -32.69
CA THR A 5 29.75 -47.18 -33.30
C THR A 5 30.22 -45.83 -33.84
N VAL A 6 29.89 -45.50 -35.10
CA VAL A 6 29.94 -44.13 -35.61
C VAL A 6 28.50 -43.66 -35.72
N VAL A 7 28.11 -42.77 -34.79
CA VAL A 7 26.77 -42.19 -34.70
C VAL A 7 26.69 -41.01 -35.67
N LEU A 8 25.65 -41.03 -36.51
CA LEU A 8 25.22 -39.99 -37.43
C LEU A 8 24.84 -38.71 -36.66
N LEU A 9 25.45 -37.56 -37.00
CA LEU A 9 25.01 -36.24 -36.53
C LEU A 9 24.02 -35.66 -37.56
N ILE A 10 22.73 -35.75 -37.25
CA ILE A 10 21.68 -34.98 -37.94
C ILE A 10 21.49 -33.70 -37.14
N ALA A 11 21.98 -32.58 -37.67
CA ALA A 11 21.68 -31.25 -37.14
C ALA A 11 20.27 -30.85 -37.62
N THR A 12 19.26 -31.06 -36.80
CA THR A 12 17.94 -30.45 -36.99
C THR A 12 18.00 -28.99 -36.56
N LEU A 13 18.01 -28.09 -37.53
CA LEU A 13 17.71 -26.67 -37.35
C LEU A 13 16.23 -26.53 -36.96
N LEU A 14 15.95 -26.65 -35.66
CA LEU A 14 14.66 -26.23 -35.10
C LEU A 14 14.63 -24.71 -35.06
N SER A 15 13.96 -24.12 -36.04
CA SER A 15 13.53 -22.72 -36.02
C SER A 15 12.77 -22.45 -34.73
N GLN A 16 13.42 -21.78 -33.77
CA GLN A 16 12.73 -21.25 -32.60
C GLN A 16 11.92 -20.04 -33.05
N THR A 17 10.68 -20.27 -33.50
CA THR A 17 9.68 -19.21 -33.53
C THR A 17 9.39 -18.84 -32.09
N VAL A 18 10.04 -17.79 -31.59
CA VAL A 18 9.66 -17.14 -30.33
C VAL A 18 8.29 -16.53 -30.55
N THR A 19 7.23 -17.28 -30.26
CA THR A 19 5.92 -16.70 -30.01
C THR A 19 6.04 -15.94 -28.70
N ALA A 20 6.18 -14.61 -28.78
CA ALA A 20 5.94 -13.75 -27.65
C ALA A 20 4.46 -13.94 -27.23
N GLN A 21 4.22 -14.84 -26.28
CA GLN A 21 2.94 -14.93 -25.59
C GLN A 21 2.75 -13.59 -24.87
N THR A 22 1.97 -12.69 -25.46
CA THR A 22 1.37 -11.58 -24.73
C THR A 22 0.55 -12.21 -23.62
N LYS A 23 1.05 -12.15 -22.36
CA LYS A 23 0.28 -12.52 -21.18
C LYS A 23 -1.06 -11.78 -21.27
N ALA A 24 -2.15 -12.52 -21.43
CA ALA A 24 -3.47 -11.95 -21.31
C ALA A 24 -3.57 -11.35 -19.90
N VAL A 25 -3.84 -10.05 -19.82
CA VAL A 25 -4.02 -9.35 -18.55
C VAL A 25 -5.27 -9.94 -17.89
N SER A 26 -5.13 -10.57 -16.74
CA SER A 26 -6.26 -11.08 -15.97
C SER A 26 -7.09 -9.89 -15.44
N PRO A 27 -8.42 -10.00 -15.29
CA PRO A 27 -9.22 -9.00 -14.58
C PRO A 27 -8.65 -8.64 -13.19
N THR A 28 -8.04 -9.62 -12.51
CA THR A 28 -7.33 -9.40 -11.23
C THR A 28 -6.09 -8.53 -11.40
N ASP A 29 -5.36 -8.65 -12.52
CA ASP A 29 -4.17 -7.84 -12.80
C ASP A 29 -4.53 -6.36 -13.01
N THR A 30 -5.75 -6.07 -13.51
CA THR A 30 -6.25 -4.69 -13.66
C THR A 30 -6.78 -4.09 -12.36
N LEU A 31 -7.40 -4.89 -11.49
CA LEU A 31 -7.87 -4.46 -10.16
C LEU A 31 -6.70 -4.23 -9.19
N PHE A 32 -5.63 -4.99 -9.36
CA PHE A 32 -4.44 -4.99 -8.50
C PHE A 32 -3.17 -4.82 -9.33
N ASN A 33 -3.09 -3.68 -10.03
CA ASN A 33 -1.91 -3.30 -10.79
C ASN A 33 -0.68 -3.31 -9.87
N GLN A 34 0.24 -4.25 -10.10
CA GLN A 34 1.39 -4.47 -9.24
C GLN A 34 2.37 -3.28 -9.22
N ALA A 35 2.48 -2.53 -10.31
CA ALA A 35 3.32 -1.34 -10.33
C ALA A 35 2.73 -0.22 -9.46
N SER A 36 1.41 0.00 -9.56
CA SER A 36 0.70 0.98 -8.72
C SER A 36 0.71 0.56 -7.24
N ILE A 37 0.51 -0.73 -6.95
CA ILE A 37 0.63 -1.26 -5.58
C ILE A 37 2.04 -1.01 -5.02
N GLN A 38 3.08 -1.33 -5.79
CA GLN A 38 4.45 -1.15 -5.33
C GLN A 38 4.76 0.33 -5.05
N ALA A 39 4.26 1.25 -5.89
CA ALA A 39 4.42 2.69 -5.66
C ALA A 39 3.79 3.13 -4.32
N VAL A 40 2.62 2.60 -3.97
CA VAL A 40 1.97 2.88 -2.67
C VAL A 40 2.74 2.25 -1.51
N ILE A 41 3.25 1.02 -1.67
CA ILE A 41 4.10 0.37 -0.66
C ILE A 41 5.37 1.18 -0.40
N ASP A 42 6.02 1.68 -1.45
CA ASP A 42 7.22 2.51 -1.34
C ASP A 42 6.92 3.84 -0.64
N MET A 43 5.77 4.47 -0.93
CA MET A 43 5.28 5.65 -0.20
C MET A 43 5.03 5.35 1.28
N ALA A 44 4.38 4.22 1.60
CA ALA A 44 4.14 3.80 2.97
C ALA A 44 5.45 3.53 3.72
N PHE A 45 6.44 2.94 3.05
CA PHE A 45 7.79 2.73 3.59
C PHE A 45 8.47 4.06 3.91
N HIS A 46 8.45 5.00 2.96
CA HIS A 46 9.04 6.33 3.16
C HIS A 46 8.38 7.04 4.35
N THR A 47 7.04 7.07 4.38
CA THR A 47 6.27 7.66 5.49
C THR A 47 6.66 7.03 6.83
N LYS A 48 6.71 5.70 6.92
CA LYS A 48 7.17 4.98 8.13
C LYS A 48 8.59 5.40 8.54
N SER A 49 9.52 5.48 7.59
CA SER A 49 10.93 5.81 7.84
C SER A 49 11.09 7.23 8.39
N GLU A 50 10.38 8.19 7.82
CA GLU A 50 10.37 9.57 8.27
C GLU A 50 9.78 9.70 9.68
N ARG A 51 8.64 9.04 9.93
CA ARG A 51 8.01 9.01 11.26
C ARG A 51 8.91 8.35 12.31
N TYR A 52 9.61 7.28 11.93
CA TYR A 52 10.61 6.65 12.81
C TYR A 52 11.70 7.63 13.20
N THR A 53 12.21 8.42 12.26
CA THR A 53 13.27 9.40 12.52
C THR A 53 12.80 10.49 13.50
N GLU A 54 11.56 10.99 13.35
CA GLU A 54 10.96 11.95 14.28
C GLU A 54 10.81 11.36 15.69
N PHE A 55 10.32 10.13 15.79
CA PHE A 55 10.19 9.40 17.05
C PHE A 55 11.56 9.13 17.69
N ALA A 56 12.51 8.56 16.96
CA ALA A 56 13.82 8.17 17.46
C ALA A 56 14.62 9.37 17.97
N SER A 57 14.46 10.54 17.33
CA SER A 57 15.05 11.79 17.79
C SER A 57 14.55 12.19 19.17
N LEU A 58 13.23 12.12 19.40
CA LEU A 58 12.63 12.41 20.71
C LEU A 58 12.95 11.33 21.74
N PHE A 59 12.96 10.05 21.35
CA PHE A 59 13.37 8.95 22.21
C PHE A 59 14.77 9.20 22.78
N ASN A 60 15.74 9.51 21.91
CA ASN A 60 17.12 9.81 22.31
C ASN A 60 17.22 11.04 23.21
N LEU A 61 16.42 12.09 22.93
CA LEU A 61 16.35 13.28 23.79
C LEU A 61 15.85 12.90 25.19
N CYS A 62 14.76 12.14 25.28
CA CYS A 62 14.09 11.81 26.53
C CYS A 62 14.87 10.81 27.39
N GLN A 63 15.67 9.94 26.76
CA GLN A 63 16.64 9.11 27.49
C GLN A 63 17.72 9.96 28.17
N LYS A 64 18.19 11.02 27.52
CA LYS A 64 19.25 11.89 28.06
C LYS A 64 18.74 12.97 29.01
N ARG A 65 17.52 13.45 28.78
CA ARG A 65 16.88 14.57 29.49
C ARG A 65 15.41 14.24 29.77
N PRO A 66 15.12 13.37 30.75
CA PRO A 66 13.77 12.87 30.99
C PRO A 66 12.77 13.98 31.36
N ASN A 67 13.24 15.08 31.95
CA ASN A 67 12.40 16.23 32.32
C ASN A 67 12.28 17.29 31.21
N ASN A 68 12.73 17.00 29.98
CA ASN A 68 12.54 17.93 28.87
C ASN A 68 11.04 18.09 28.56
N PRO A 69 10.52 19.31 28.34
CA PRO A 69 9.11 19.53 28.04
C PRO A 69 8.55 18.74 26.85
N GLN A 70 9.41 18.27 25.94
CA GLN A 70 9.01 17.48 24.78
C GLN A 70 8.74 15.99 25.08
N CYS A 71 9.06 15.49 26.28
CA CYS A 71 9.02 14.06 26.63
C CYS A 71 7.66 13.52 27.06
N GLY A 72 6.65 14.39 27.18
CA GLY A 72 5.26 13.98 27.44
C GLY A 72 4.48 13.75 26.15
N GLU A 73 3.50 14.61 25.92
CA GLU A 73 2.54 14.49 24.81
C GLU A 73 3.24 14.40 23.44
N LYS A 74 4.17 15.31 23.13
CA LYS A 74 4.85 15.34 21.84
C LYS A 74 5.58 14.02 21.53
N TYR A 75 6.29 13.45 22.50
CA TYR A 75 6.93 12.15 22.36
C TYR A 75 5.91 11.03 22.08
N ASN A 76 4.82 10.99 22.85
CA ASN A 76 3.77 9.98 22.68
C ASN A 76 3.09 10.10 21.31
N THR A 77 2.78 11.30 20.85
CA THR A 77 2.21 11.53 19.52
C THR A 77 3.14 11.03 18.43
N LYS A 78 4.45 11.36 18.48
CA LYS A 78 5.40 10.89 17.47
C LYS A 78 5.62 9.38 17.51
N ARG A 79 5.61 8.77 18.70
CA ARG A 79 5.62 7.30 18.84
C ARG A 79 4.41 6.66 18.18
N THR A 80 3.20 7.13 18.50
CA THR A 80 1.95 6.62 17.92
C THR A 80 1.92 6.79 16.41
N ASN A 81 2.31 7.96 15.89
CA ASN A 81 2.34 8.20 14.44
C ASN A 81 3.29 7.23 13.72
N TYR A 82 4.45 6.92 14.33
CA TYR A 82 5.36 5.89 13.81
C TYR A 82 4.74 4.49 13.87
N GLU A 83 4.16 4.09 15.00
CA GLU A 83 3.56 2.77 15.17
C GLU A 83 2.41 2.53 14.17
N VAL A 84 1.56 3.53 13.93
CA VAL A 84 0.48 3.48 12.95
C VAL A 84 1.03 3.37 11.52
N ALA A 85 2.02 4.18 11.14
CA ALA A 85 2.63 4.12 9.81
C ALA A 85 3.35 2.79 9.58
N LYS A 86 4.02 2.26 10.61
CA LYS A 86 4.64 0.93 10.57
C LYS A 86 3.60 -0.16 10.36
N ALA A 87 2.53 -0.15 11.15
CA ALA A 87 1.48 -1.16 11.05
C ALA A 87 0.84 -1.16 9.66
N ASN A 88 0.51 0.01 9.10
CA ASN A 88 -0.05 0.10 7.76
C ASN A 88 0.89 -0.46 6.68
N HIS A 89 2.18 -0.06 6.69
CA HIS A 89 3.18 -0.61 5.76
C HIS A 89 3.33 -2.13 5.89
N ASP A 90 3.41 -2.65 7.11
CA ASP A 90 3.61 -4.09 7.33
C ASP A 90 2.40 -4.91 6.86
N VAL A 91 1.17 -4.41 7.11
CA VAL A 91 -0.05 -5.07 6.62
C VAL A 91 -0.14 -4.97 5.10
N LEU A 92 0.23 -3.86 4.46
CA LEU A 92 0.29 -3.75 2.99
C LEU A 92 1.18 -4.82 2.35
N LEU A 93 2.35 -5.09 2.96
CA LEU A 93 3.23 -6.17 2.49
C LEU A 93 2.58 -7.54 2.63
N MET A 94 1.86 -7.78 3.73
CA MET A 94 1.15 -9.03 3.96
C MET A 94 -0.01 -9.20 2.97
N THR A 95 -0.81 -8.16 2.74
CA THR A 95 -1.99 -8.22 1.87
C THR A 95 -1.66 -8.23 0.39
N ASN A 96 -0.44 -7.87 -0.01
CA ASN A 96 0.03 -8.03 -1.38
C ASN A 96 0.37 -9.49 -1.73
N ASP A 97 0.26 -10.43 -0.79
CA ASP A 97 0.29 -11.85 -1.13
C ASP A 97 -0.96 -12.23 -1.95
N PRO A 98 -0.83 -13.00 -3.04
CA PRO A 98 -1.97 -13.43 -3.86
C PRO A 98 -3.12 -14.07 -3.07
N GLN A 99 -2.86 -14.70 -1.92
CA GLN A 99 -3.90 -15.32 -1.10
C GLN A 99 -4.78 -14.31 -0.35
N PHE A 100 -4.31 -13.07 -0.16
CA PHE A 100 -4.99 -12.02 0.59
C PHE A 100 -5.40 -10.83 -0.27
N LEU A 101 -4.91 -10.75 -1.50
CA LEU A 101 -5.09 -9.60 -2.39
C LEU A 101 -6.56 -9.26 -2.64
N THR A 102 -7.41 -10.27 -2.78
CA THR A 102 -8.86 -10.13 -3.01
C THR A 102 -9.68 -10.22 -1.72
N LEU A 103 -9.07 -10.06 -0.54
CA LEU A 103 -9.80 -10.07 0.72
C LEU A 103 -10.70 -8.84 0.79
N GLU A 104 -12.01 -9.06 0.92
CA GLU A 104 -12.99 -8.00 1.14
C GLU A 104 -12.80 -7.37 2.53
N MET A 105 -13.03 -6.06 2.62
CA MET A 105 -12.94 -5.33 3.87
C MET A 105 -14.13 -5.69 4.78
N PRO A 106 -13.92 -6.03 6.05
CA PRO A 106 -15.01 -6.21 6.99
C PRO A 106 -15.79 -4.90 7.20
N LEU A 107 -17.13 -4.98 7.22
CA LEU A 107 -18.01 -3.81 7.43
C LEU A 107 -17.67 -3.01 8.70
N SER A 108 -17.21 -3.69 9.76
CA SER A 108 -16.78 -3.06 11.01
C SER A 108 -15.65 -2.05 10.83
N ASN A 109 -14.85 -2.19 9.78
CA ASN A 109 -13.67 -1.37 9.54
C ASN A 109 -13.93 -0.26 8.51
N HIS A 110 -15.11 -0.22 7.87
CA HIS A 110 -15.43 0.78 6.84
C HIS A 110 -15.31 2.22 7.34
N GLN A 111 -15.55 2.46 8.63
CA GLN A 111 -15.41 3.79 9.22
C GLN A 111 -13.98 4.33 9.11
N GLU A 112 -12.97 3.47 9.16
CA GLU A 112 -11.57 3.88 8.98
C GLU A 112 -11.33 4.35 7.54
N LEU A 113 -11.85 3.63 6.54
CA LEU A 113 -11.78 4.02 5.14
C LEU A 113 -12.53 5.34 4.89
N VAL A 114 -13.73 5.49 5.44
CA VAL A 114 -14.51 6.74 5.34
C VAL A 114 -13.72 7.91 5.92
N SER A 115 -13.08 7.75 7.07
CA SER A 115 -12.24 8.80 7.68
C SER A 115 -11.07 9.16 6.78
N ALA A 116 -10.42 8.18 6.16
CA ALA A 116 -9.31 8.40 5.25
C ALA A 116 -9.75 9.17 3.99
N LEU A 117 -10.83 8.72 3.35
CA LEU A 117 -11.41 9.37 2.17
C LEU A 117 -11.88 10.80 2.44
N LYS A 118 -12.41 11.09 3.64
CA LYS A 118 -12.72 12.46 4.07
C LYS A 118 -11.47 13.32 4.22
N THR A 119 -10.43 12.78 4.85
CA THR A 119 -9.16 13.49 5.06
C THR A 119 -8.51 13.84 3.72
N LEU A 120 -8.56 12.91 2.76
CA LEU A 120 -8.04 13.08 1.41
C LEU A 120 -8.95 13.93 0.50
N GLY A 121 -10.17 14.26 0.94
CA GLY A 121 -11.10 15.14 0.21
C GLY A 121 -12.01 14.47 -0.82
N TYR A 122 -12.05 13.12 -0.86
CA TYR A 122 -13.00 12.37 -1.71
C TYR A 122 -14.41 12.30 -1.11
N LEU A 123 -14.51 12.49 0.20
CA LEU A 123 -15.78 12.64 0.91
C LEU A 123 -15.82 13.96 1.66
N SER A 124 -17.01 14.53 1.82
CA SER A 124 -17.18 15.76 2.61
C SER A 124 -16.90 15.50 4.09
N SER A 125 -16.05 16.34 4.69
CA SER A 125 -15.76 16.30 6.12
C SER A 125 -17.01 16.58 6.99
N ALA A 126 -17.98 17.33 6.46
CA ALA A 126 -19.22 17.67 7.15
C ALA A 126 -20.30 16.57 7.06
N GLN A 127 -20.10 15.53 6.25
CA GLN A 127 -21.07 14.47 6.06
C GLN A 127 -21.04 13.50 7.25
N GLU A 128 -22.04 13.55 8.14
CA GLU A 128 -22.07 12.70 9.34
C GLU A 128 -22.26 11.21 9.03
N LYS A 129 -23.15 10.88 8.09
CA LYS A 129 -23.45 9.51 7.68
C LYS A 129 -23.04 9.29 6.23
N VAL A 130 -22.21 8.28 6.02
CA VAL A 130 -21.75 7.85 4.69
C VAL A 130 -22.22 6.42 4.49
N GLU A 131 -23.07 6.24 3.48
CA GLU A 131 -23.56 4.92 3.09
C GLU A 131 -22.49 4.13 2.35
N HIS A 132 -22.67 2.81 2.27
CA HIS A 132 -21.74 1.93 1.57
C HIS A 132 -21.50 2.38 0.11
N VAL A 133 -22.57 2.71 -0.62
CA VAL A 133 -22.46 3.11 -2.04
C VAL A 133 -21.63 4.38 -2.21
N GLN A 134 -21.77 5.35 -1.29
CA GLN A 134 -20.99 6.59 -1.32
C GLN A 134 -19.51 6.34 -0.99
N THR A 135 -19.25 5.37 -0.11
CA THR A 135 -17.89 4.93 0.21
C THR A 135 -17.23 4.28 -1.01
N LEU A 136 -17.97 3.41 -1.71
CA LEU A 136 -17.49 2.72 -2.91
C LEU A 136 -17.26 3.72 -4.07
N ASP A 137 -18.15 4.68 -4.26
CA ASP A 137 -17.98 5.74 -5.27
C ASP A 137 -16.71 6.57 -5.02
N ALA A 138 -16.51 7.05 -3.79
CA ALA A 138 -15.33 7.80 -3.40
C ALA A 138 -14.04 6.96 -3.50
N LEU A 139 -14.09 5.67 -3.12
CA LEU A 139 -12.98 4.74 -3.32
C LEU A 139 -12.64 4.60 -4.81
N ASN A 140 -13.65 4.45 -5.67
CA ASN A 140 -13.45 4.30 -7.10
C ASN A 140 -12.87 5.56 -7.75
N GLU A 141 -13.21 6.75 -7.26
CA GLU A 141 -12.53 7.99 -7.67
C GLU A 141 -11.04 7.96 -7.31
N TRP A 142 -10.72 7.55 -6.08
CA TRP A 142 -9.33 7.39 -5.61
C TRP A 142 -8.56 6.37 -6.46
N LEU A 143 -9.17 5.22 -6.75
CA LEU A 143 -8.58 4.14 -7.54
C LEU A 143 -8.23 4.60 -8.96
N VAL A 144 -9.15 5.30 -9.62
CA VAL A 144 -8.92 5.82 -10.98
C VAL A 144 -7.79 6.85 -10.99
N LEU A 145 -7.73 7.76 -10.01
CA LEU A 145 -6.64 8.72 -9.91
C LEU A 145 -5.27 8.03 -9.77
N HIS A 146 -5.24 6.88 -9.08
CA HIS A 146 -4.04 6.10 -8.82
C HIS A 146 -3.81 4.95 -9.83
N SER A 147 -4.42 5.03 -11.02
CA SER A 147 -4.23 4.08 -12.13
C SER A 147 -4.65 2.64 -11.80
N PHE A 148 -5.69 2.47 -10.97
CA PHE A 148 -6.38 1.20 -10.77
C PHE A 148 -7.69 1.16 -11.55
N ALA A 149 -8.16 -0.05 -11.86
CA ALA A 149 -9.53 -0.23 -12.32
C ALA A 149 -10.53 0.04 -11.19
N LYS A 150 -11.75 0.45 -11.56
CA LYS A 150 -12.87 0.48 -10.62
C LYS A 150 -13.20 -0.92 -10.13
N THR A 151 -13.79 -0.99 -8.95
CA THR A 151 -14.24 -2.21 -8.29
C THR A 151 -15.70 -2.07 -7.88
N ASP A 152 -16.39 -3.21 -7.82
CA ASP A 152 -17.75 -3.30 -7.26
C ASP A 152 -17.73 -3.63 -5.76
N GLU A 153 -16.58 -4.03 -5.23
CA GLU A 153 -16.36 -4.42 -3.83
C GLU A 153 -15.26 -3.58 -3.18
N ILE A 154 -15.35 -3.37 -1.87
CA ILE A 154 -14.31 -2.68 -1.09
C ILE A 154 -13.29 -3.72 -0.62
N TYR A 155 -12.17 -3.83 -1.34
CA TYR A 155 -11.08 -4.72 -0.92
C TYR A 155 -10.23 -4.10 0.19
N PHE A 156 -9.79 -4.95 1.12
CA PHE A 156 -8.94 -4.54 2.24
C PHE A 156 -7.61 -3.94 1.75
N MET A 157 -7.03 -4.48 0.68
CA MET A 157 -5.83 -3.92 0.06
C MET A 157 -6.04 -2.48 -0.43
N HIS A 158 -7.16 -2.19 -1.10
CA HIS A 158 -7.47 -0.84 -1.55
C HIS A 158 -7.64 0.12 -0.36
N ALA A 159 -8.33 -0.30 0.70
CA ALA A 159 -8.50 0.52 1.90
C ALA A 159 -7.17 0.82 2.60
N LEU A 160 -6.25 -0.15 2.67
CA LEU A 160 -4.91 0.05 3.22
C LEU A 160 -4.08 1.05 2.40
N MET A 161 -4.23 1.04 1.07
CA MET A 161 -3.55 1.98 0.18
C MET A 161 -4.07 3.41 0.35
N VAL A 162 -5.38 3.60 0.47
CA VAL A 162 -5.98 4.90 0.80
C VAL A 162 -5.43 5.40 2.15
N ARG A 163 -5.37 4.52 3.16
CA ARG A 163 -4.79 4.86 4.46
C ARG A 163 -3.30 5.23 4.36
N ALA A 164 -2.53 4.59 3.48
CA ALA A 164 -1.13 4.94 3.29
C ALA A 164 -0.96 6.36 2.76
N GLU A 165 -1.77 6.78 1.80
CA GLU A 165 -1.75 8.16 1.29
C GLU A 165 -2.17 9.16 2.37
N GLU A 166 -3.22 8.86 3.13
CA GLU A 166 -3.67 9.72 4.24
C GLU A 166 -2.53 9.98 5.25
N LEU A 167 -1.82 8.92 5.64
CA LEU A 167 -0.69 9.02 6.57
C LEU A 167 0.48 9.83 5.99
N SER A 168 0.72 9.70 4.69
CA SER A 168 1.71 10.50 3.96
C SER A 168 1.31 11.97 3.92
N GLN A 169 0.06 12.29 3.61
CA GLN A 169 -0.45 13.66 3.59
C GLN A 169 -0.42 14.29 4.99
N GLN A 170 -0.76 13.55 6.04
CA GLN A 170 -0.64 14.02 7.43
C GLN A 170 0.81 14.39 7.77
N LEU A 171 1.79 13.57 7.35
CA LEU A 171 3.20 13.88 7.56
C LEU A 171 3.61 15.18 6.85
N GLN A 172 3.17 15.39 5.61
CA GLN A 172 3.46 16.61 4.87
C GLN A 172 2.82 17.83 5.52
N THR A 173 1.53 17.76 5.87
CA THR A 173 0.80 18.86 6.52
C THR A 173 1.44 19.27 7.84
N GLU A 174 1.86 18.30 8.67
CA GLU A 174 2.57 18.59 9.93
C GLU A 174 3.87 19.35 9.67
N ARG A 175 4.63 19.00 8.62
CA ARG A 175 5.90 19.65 8.28
C ARG A 175 5.72 21.08 7.78
N TYR A 176 4.68 21.35 7.01
CA TYR A 176 4.41 22.70 6.48
C TYR A 176 3.66 23.61 7.47
N SER A 177 3.11 23.05 8.55
CA SER A 177 2.44 23.80 9.62
C SER A 177 3.31 24.07 10.86
N SER A 178 4.54 23.53 10.87
CA SER A 178 5.53 23.67 11.96
C SER A 178 6.50 24.81 11.72
#